data_AF-A0A285QI08-F1
#
_entry.id   AF-A0A285QI08-F1
#
_cell.length_a   1.000
_cell.length_b   1.000
_cell.length_c   1.000
_cell.angle_alpha   90.00
_cell.angle_beta   90.00
_cell.angle_gamma   90.00
#
_symmetry.space_group_name_H-M   'P 1'
#
loop_
_entity.id
_entity.type
_entity.pdbx_description
1 polymer ?
#
loop_
_entity_poly.entity_id
_entity_poly.type
_entity_poly.pdbx_seq_one_letter_code
_entity_poly.pdbx_strand_id
1 'polypeptide(L)'
;MEIVTAVAYPEVHDAYLRDHPVERAHEANSNMYAEENLERADRIPGGWWRVRLSRADVLGVVLPWHISEGGALELVPRSGLTVSEAAERIRSAGTAWTAANPVCSAKLRLLRRAPFTPLFLSTAPVEHPDYGELTVRSGLIHLDGLHRMLAWELAGRLPERAVLDGYLVGDPRVAAGPVRTGRTGRTGDESA
;
A
#
# COMPACT_ATOMS: atom_id res chain seq x y z
N MET A 1 11.67 2.57 -4.86
CA MET A 1 11.75 2.30 -3.41
C MET A 1 13.21 2.27 -3.01
N GLU A 2 13.56 2.88 -1.88
CA GLU A 2 14.90 2.83 -1.26
C GLU A 2 14.83 1.95 -0.02
N ILE A 3 15.76 0.99 0.11
CA ILE A 3 15.92 0.21 1.34
C ILE A 3 16.84 0.98 2.28
N VAL A 4 16.36 1.24 3.50
CA VAL A 4 17.10 2.01 4.51
C VAL A 4 17.92 1.06 5.38
N THR A 5 17.26 0.12 6.05
CA THR A 5 17.91 -0.85 6.95
C THR A 5 16.99 -2.02 7.24
N ALA A 6 17.57 -3.17 7.62
CA ALA A 6 16.82 -4.26 8.23
C ALA A 6 16.36 -3.86 9.64
N VAL A 7 15.19 -4.33 10.06
CA VAL A 7 14.62 -4.11 11.40
C VAL A 7 13.97 -5.38 11.95
N ALA A 8 13.80 -5.43 13.27
CA ALA A 8 13.09 -6.52 13.92
C ALA A 8 11.58 -6.23 13.98
N TYR A 9 10.75 -7.28 13.95
CA TYR A 9 9.30 -7.15 14.03
C TYR A 9 8.79 -6.30 15.22
N PRO A 10 9.35 -6.40 16.45
CA PRO A 10 8.91 -5.54 17.55
C PRO A 10 9.01 -4.03 17.25
N GLU A 11 10.02 -3.58 16.50
CA GLU A 11 10.11 -2.16 16.09
C GLU A 11 8.98 -1.77 15.14
N VAL A 12 8.61 -2.68 14.23
CA VAL A 12 7.52 -2.50 13.27
C VAL A 12 6.18 -2.43 14.00
N HIS A 13 5.94 -3.35 14.94
CA HIS A 13 4.72 -3.41 15.73
C HIS A 13 4.58 -2.16 16.62
N ASP A 14 5.65 -1.74 17.30
CA ASP A 14 5.66 -0.50 18.07
C ASP A 14 5.37 0.74 17.18
N ALA A 15 5.88 0.77 15.96
CA ALA A 15 5.59 1.83 15.00
C ALA A 15 4.12 1.82 14.56
N TYR A 16 3.55 0.64 14.35
CA TYR A 16 2.15 0.46 14.02
C TYR A 16 1.23 0.99 15.13
N LEU A 17 1.49 0.61 16.38
CA LEU A 17 0.70 1.04 17.54
C LEU A 17 0.76 2.55 17.79
N ARG A 18 1.90 3.20 17.52
CA ARG A 18 2.02 4.67 17.59
C ARG A 18 1.15 5.38 16.57
N ASP A 19 0.99 4.81 15.37
CA ASP A 19 0.18 5.41 14.30
C ASP A 19 -1.32 5.08 14.43
N HIS A 20 -1.64 3.99 15.14
CA HIS A 20 -2.98 3.44 15.33
C HIS A 20 -3.35 3.33 16.81
N PRO A 21 -3.40 4.43 17.58
CA PRO A 21 -3.76 4.35 18.99
C PRO A 21 -5.13 3.70 19.12
N VAL A 22 -5.20 2.63 19.93
CA VAL A 22 -6.42 1.84 20.21
C VAL A 22 -7.58 2.74 20.65
N GLU A 23 -7.26 3.87 21.28
CA GLU A 23 -8.19 4.86 21.83
C GLU A 23 -8.75 5.87 20.80
N ARG A 24 -8.40 5.78 19.50
CA ARG A 24 -8.96 6.69 18.50
C ARG A 24 -10.45 6.36 18.30
N ALA A 25 -11.31 7.04 19.05
CA ALA A 25 -12.76 6.90 18.98
C ALA A 25 -13.25 7.29 17.57
N HIS A 26 -13.39 6.28 16.71
CA HIS A 26 -14.12 6.37 15.46
C HIS A 26 -14.93 5.08 15.36
N GLU A 27 -16.23 5.16 15.11
CA GLU A 27 -17.15 4.01 15.04
C GLU A 27 -16.80 2.98 13.94
N ALA A 28 -15.76 3.27 13.18
CA ALA A 28 -15.27 2.52 12.02
C ALA A 28 -13.76 2.19 12.17
N ASN A 29 -13.26 2.17 13.41
CA ASN A 29 -11.88 1.85 13.72
C ASN A 29 -11.67 0.33 13.72
N SER A 30 -11.17 -0.22 12.61
CA SER A 30 -10.97 -1.67 12.39
C SER A 30 -9.52 -2.11 12.59
N ASN A 31 -8.74 -1.40 13.43
CA ASN A 31 -7.29 -1.60 13.59
C ASN A 31 -6.89 -3.05 13.96
N MET A 32 -7.78 -3.80 14.61
CA MET A 32 -7.53 -5.21 14.94
C MET A 32 -7.17 -6.06 13.72
N TYR A 33 -7.84 -5.88 12.58
CA TYR A 33 -7.57 -6.67 11.39
C TYR A 33 -6.19 -6.37 10.77
N ALA A 34 -5.74 -5.12 10.84
CA ALA A 34 -4.44 -4.73 10.33
C ALA A 34 -3.29 -5.20 11.24
N GLU A 35 -3.50 -5.22 12.56
CA GLU A 35 -2.55 -5.80 13.52
C GLU A 35 -2.38 -7.31 13.32
N GLU A 36 -3.47 -8.08 13.20
CA GLU A 36 -3.37 -9.52 12.92
C GLU A 36 -2.70 -9.80 11.57
N ASN A 37 -2.91 -8.93 10.57
CA ASN A 37 -2.23 -9.07 9.28
C ASN A 37 -0.72 -8.80 9.38
N LEU A 38 -0.27 -7.90 10.27
CA LEU A 38 1.15 -7.72 10.59
C LEU A 38 1.76 -8.99 11.20
N GLU A 39 1.05 -9.63 12.14
CA GLU A 39 1.48 -10.91 12.74
C GLU A 39 1.54 -12.05 11.72
N ARG A 40 0.55 -12.12 10.81
CA ARG A 40 0.57 -13.08 9.70
C ARG A 40 1.73 -12.81 8.75
N ALA A 41 2.00 -11.54 8.46
CA ALA A 41 3.04 -11.12 7.54
C ALA A 41 4.45 -11.39 8.07
N ASP A 42 4.65 -11.42 9.40
CA ASP A 42 5.93 -11.75 10.02
C ASP A 42 6.43 -13.18 9.68
N ARG A 43 5.52 -14.04 9.21
CA ARG A 43 5.87 -15.39 8.73
C ARG A 43 6.44 -15.41 7.31
N ILE A 44 6.42 -14.27 6.59
CA ILE A 44 6.94 -14.16 5.23
C ILE A 44 8.48 -14.20 5.28
N PRO A 45 9.14 -15.11 4.54
CA PRO A 45 10.60 -15.19 4.51
C PRO A 45 11.24 -13.92 3.96
N GLY A 46 12.36 -13.49 4.55
CA GLY A 46 13.13 -12.32 4.12
C GLY A 46 13.23 -11.21 5.15
N GLY A 47 12.44 -11.29 6.24
CA GLY A 47 12.49 -10.36 7.37
C GLY A 47 11.93 -8.98 7.05
N TRP A 48 12.02 -8.07 8.03
CA TRP A 48 11.49 -6.71 7.93
C TRP A 48 12.56 -5.69 7.54
N TRP A 49 12.13 -4.70 6.77
CA TRP A 49 12.95 -3.63 6.25
C TRP A 49 12.27 -2.29 6.44
N ARG A 50 13.02 -1.28 6.89
CA ARG A 50 12.63 0.12 6.73
C ARG A 50 12.92 0.54 5.31
N VAL A 51 11.94 1.19 4.68
CA VAL A 51 12.01 1.64 3.29
C VAL A 51 11.56 3.07 3.16
N ARG A 52 11.98 3.72 2.07
CA ARG A 52 11.39 4.98 1.60
C ARG A 52 10.72 4.78 0.26
N LEU A 53 9.52 5.35 0.15
CA LEU A 53 8.63 5.19 -0.99
C LEU A 53 8.49 6.53 -1.71
N SER A 54 8.56 6.46 -3.03
CA SER A 54 8.15 7.52 -3.94
C SER A 54 6.69 7.38 -4.29
N ARG A 55 6.12 8.37 -4.95
CA ARG A 55 4.78 8.31 -5.54
C ARG A 55 4.63 7.10 -6.46
N ALA A 56 5.61 6.84 -7.32
CA ALA A 56 5.58 5.69 -8.22
C ALA A 56 5.49 4.36 -7.46
N ASP A 57 6.21 4.23 -6.34
CA ASP A 57 6.14 3.04 -5.51
C ASP A 57 4.75 2.87 -4.88
N VAL A 58 4.20 3.94 -4.29
CA VAL A 58 2.88 3.93 -3.66
C VAL A 58 1.78 3.61 -4.67
N LEU A 59 1.85 4.20 -5.87
CA LEU A 59 0.89 3.96 -6.94
C LEU A 59 0.87 2.50 -7.42
N GLY A 60 2.01 1.81 -7.31
CA GLY A 60 2.17 0.40 -7.67
C GLY A 60 1.78 -0.59 -6.58
N VAL A 61 1.47 -0.14 -5.35
CA VAL A 61 1.04 -1.02 -4.26
C VAL A 61 -0.28 -1.70 -4.64
N VAL A 62 -0.32 -3.03 -4.55
CA VAL A 62 -1.53 -3.83 -4.73
C VAL A 62 -2.35 -3.86 -3.45
N LEU A 63 -3.61 -3.49 -3.57
CA LEU A 63 -4.61 -3.50 -2.52
C LEU A 63 -5.40 -4.81 -2.56
N PRO A 64 -5.62 -5.48 -1.42
CA PRO A 64 -6.50 -6.64 -1.29
C PRO A 64 -7.97 -6.26 -1.42
N TRP A 65 -8.85 -7.27 -1.43
CA TRP A 65 -10.29 -7.06 -1.44
C TRP A 65 -10.72 -6.07 -0.34
N HIS A 66 -11.48 -5.06 -0.73
CA HIS A 66 -12.00 -4.08 0.21
C HIS A 66 -13.39 -3.63 -0.23
N ILE A 67 -14.40 -4.07 0.52
CA ILE A 67 -15.73 -3.51 0.45
C ILE A 67 -15.79 -2.33 1.42
N SER A 68 -16.38 -1.21 0.99
CA SER A 68 -16.59 -0.08 1.90
C SER A 68 -17.40 -0.56 3.10
N GLU A 69 -17.01 -0.17 4.31
CA GLU A 69 -17.76 -0.45 5.54
C GLU A 69 -19.21 0.03 5.37
N GLY A 70 -20.14 -0.91 5.18
CA GLY A 70 -21.55 -0.62 4.90
C GLY A 70 -21.84 0.01 3.51
N GLY A 71 -20.90 -0.06 2.56
CA GLY A 71 -21.08 0.46 1.20
C GLY A 71 -21.60 -0.58 0.21
N ALA A 72 -22.24 -0.10 -0.85
CA ALA A 72 -22.87 -0.95 -1.87
C ALA A 72 -21.91 -1.37 -3.00
N LEU A 73 -20.71 -0.77 -3.08
CA LEU A 73 -19.73 -1.06 -4.12
C LEU A 73 -18.39 -1.47 -3.51
N GLU A 74 -17.74 -2.42 -4.14
CA GLU A 74 -16.34 -2.74 -3.85
C GLU A 74 -15.46 -1.53 -4.21
N LEU A 75 -14.66 -1.08 -3.25
CA LEU A 75 -13.58 -0.15 -3.51
C LEU A 75 -12.46 -0.89 -4.25
N VAL A 76 -12.14 -2.10 -3.78
CA VAL A 76 -11.20 -3.01 -4.42
C VAL A 76 -11.86 -4.38 -4.60
N PRO A 77 -11.99 -4.90 -5.84
CA PRO A 77 -12.50 -6.24 -6.10
C PRO A 77 -11.56 -7.33 -5.56
N ARG A 78 -12.08 -8.56 -5.46
CA ARG A 78 -11.35 -9.73 -4.94
C ARG A 78 -10.05 -10.05 -5.69
N SER A 79 -9.98 -9.72 -6.98
CA SER A 79 -8.78 -9.86 -7.80
C SER A 79 -7.62 -8.93 -7.40
N GLY A 80 -7.91 -7.90 -6.62
CA GLY A 80 -7.01 -6.79 -6.28
C GLY A 80 -7.02 -5.66 -7.30
N LEU A 81 -6.53 -4.50 -6.88
CA LEU A 81 -6.19 -3.34 -7.71
C LEU A 81 -4.95 -2.67 -7.15
N THR A 82 -4.16 -2.03 -8.00
CA THR A 82 -3.15 -1.08 -7.53
C THR A 82 -3.79 0.18 -6.96
N VAL A 83 -3.05 0.94 -6.16
CA VAL A 83 -3.47 2.27 -5.67
C VAL A 83 -3.84 3.19 -6.84
N SER A 84 -3.08 3.17 -7.94
CA SER A 84 -3.38 3.97 -9.12
C SER A 84 -4.73 3.63 -9.75
N GLU A 85 -5.01 2.34 -9.96
CA GLU A 85 -6.27 1.86 -10.54
C GLU A 85 -7.46 2.15 -9.62
N ALA A 86 -7.30 1.95 -8.31
CA ALA A 86 -8.34 2.25 -7.33
C ALA A 86 -8.62 3.77 -7.25
N ALA A 87 -7.58 4.61 -7.27
CA ALA A 87 -7.76 6.07 -7.31
C ALA A 87 -8.47 6.53 -8.58
N GLU A 88 -8.12 5.95 -9.74
CA GLU A 88 -8.77 6.26 -11.01
C GLU A 88 -10.24 5.85 -11.02
N ARG A 89 -10.55 4.66 -10.49
CA ARG A 89 -11.93 4.19 -10.31
C ARG A 89 -12.77 5.16 -9.48
N ILE A 90 -12.22 5.69 -8.37
CA ILE A 90 -12.90 6.69 -7.54
C ILE A 90 -13.13 7.98 -8.33
N ARG A 91 -12.10 8.50 -9.03
CA ARG A 91 -12.21 9.74 -9.83
C ARG A 91 -13.27 9.61 -10.92
N SER A 92 -13.22 8.52 -11.69
CA SER A 92 -14.11 8.25 -12.80
C SER A 92 -15.57 8.10 -12.37
N ALA A 93 -15.83 7.46 -11.22
CA ALA A 93 -17.18 7.26 -10.71
C ALA A 93 -17.76 8.48 -9.95
N GLY A 94 -16.90 9.38 -9.46
CA GLY A 94 -17.29 10.68 -8.92
C GLY A 94 -18.30 10.62 -7.77
N THR A 95 -19.36 11.44 -7.87
CA THR A 95 -20.38 11.57 -6.82
C THR A 95 -21.20 10.29 -6.59
N ALA A 96 -21.38 9.47 -7.62
CA ALA A 96 -22.08 8.19 -7.51
C ALA A 96 -21.34 7.21 -6.58
N TRP A 97 -20.01 7.15 -6.70
CA TRP A 97 -19.19 6.34 -5.78
C TRP A 97 -19.28 6.85 -4.35
N THR A 98 -19.27 8.18 -4.18
CA THR A 98 -19.37 8.80 -2.85
C THR A 98 -20.68 8.45 -2.16
N ALA A 99 -21.79 8.51 -2.88
CA ALA A 99 -23.12 8.16 -2.36
C ALA A 99 -23.22 6.67 -2.00
N ALA A 100 -22.61 5.79 -2.80
CA ALA A 100 -22.62 4.35 -2.56
C ALA A 100 -21.66 3.90 -1.44
N ASN A 101 -20.66 4.72 -1.07
CA ASN A 101 -19.60 4.38 -0.11
C ASN A 101 -19.36 5.51 0.91
N PRO A 102 -20.36 5.87 1.74
CA PRO A 102 -20.30 7.06 2.58
C PRO A 102 -19.19 7.01 3.63
N VAL A 103 -18.91 5.84 4.22
CA VAL A 103 -17.88 5.68 5.26
C VAL A 103 -16.48 5.82 4.68
N CYS A 104 -16.14 5.08 3.61
CA CYS A 104 -14.85 5.25 2.93
C CYS A 104 -14.67 6.68 2.42
N SER A 105 -15.72 7.29 1.87
CA SER A 105 -15.67 8.68 1.42
C SER A 105 -15.36 9.66 2.56
N ALA A 106 -15.97 9.45 3.74
CA ALA A 106 -15.66 10.25 4.93
C ALA A 106 -14.20 10.06 5.37
N LYS A 107 -13.69 8.82 5.40
CA LYS A 107 -12.29 8.51 5.71
C LYS A 107 -11.33 9.19 4.74
N LEU A 108 -11.57 9.08 3.43
CA LEU A 108 -10.73 9.71 2.40
C LEU A 108 -10.70 11.24 2.54
N ARG A 109 -11.85 11.86 2.81
CA ARG A 109 -11.93 13.31 3.05
C ARG A 109 -11.19 13.74 4.30
N LEU A 110 -11.29 12.98 5.40
CA LEU A 110 -10.56 13.23 6.63
C LEU A 110 -9.04 13.12 6.41
N LEU A 111 -8.60 12.06 5.73
CA LEU A 111 -7.19 11.74 5.54
C LEU A 111 -6.49 12.57 4.45
N ARG A 112 -7.25 13.27 3.60
CA ARG A 112 -6.73 14.12 2.52
C ARG A 112 -5.63 15.09 2.99
N ARG A 113 -5.74 15.60 4.22
CA ARG A 113 -4.79 16.54 4.84
C ARG A 113 -3.99 15.93 5.99
N ALA A 114 -4.13 14.64 6.26
CA ALA A 114 -3.39 14.00 7.33
C ALA A 114 -1.87 14.04 7.07
N PRO A 115 -1.04 14.08 8.12
CA PRO A 115 0.41 13.89 7.99
C PRO A 115 0.74 12.60 7.24
N PHE A 116 1.93 12.56 6.65
CA PHE A 116 2.47 11.29 6.18
C PHE A 116 2.88 10.45 7.37
N THR A 117 2.42 9.20 7.37
CA THR A 117 2.76 8.20 8.38
C THR A 117 3.23 6.94 7.67
N PRO A 118 3.99 6.06 8.35
CA PRO A 118 4.53 4.88 7.70
C PRO A 118 3.45 4.01 7.03
N LEU A 119 3.79 3.48 5.87
CA LEU A 119 3.01 2.42 5.21
C LEU A 119 3.57 1.05 5.57
N PHE A 120 2.70 0.06 5.74
CA PHE A 120 3.09 -1.31 6.05
C PHE A 120 2.75 -2.20 4.87
N LEU A 121 3.76 -2.88 4.34
CA LEU A 121 3.70 -3.62 3.08
C LEU A 121 4.35 -5.00 3.24
N SER A 122 3.96 -5.92 2.37
CA SER A 122 4.58 -7.23 2.22
C SER A 122 4.99 -7.47 0.77
N THR A 123 5.94 -8.38 0.56
CA THR A 123 6.33 -8.83 -0.79
C THR A 123 5.41 -9.90 -1.38
N ALA A 124 4.51 -10.44 -0.57
CA ALA A 124 3.59 -11.53 -0.89
C ALA A 124 2.28 -11.40 -0.09
N PRO A 125 1.15 -11.95 -0.58
CA PRO A 125 -0.11 -11.92 0.16
C PRO A 125 0.00 -12.68 1.50
N VAL A 126 -0.70 -12.19 2.53
CA VAL A 126 -0.82 -12.89 3.81
C VAL A 126 -1.95 -13.93 3.77
N GLU A 127 -1.92 -14.88 4.70
CA GLU A 127 -2.96 -15.90 4.86
C GLU A 127 -4.23 -15.29 5.50
N HIS A 128 -5.04 -14.61 4.67
CA HIS A 128 -6.30 -13.99 5.09
C HIS A 128 -7.30 -13.97 3.91
N PRO A 129 -8.62 -14.11 4.14
CA PRO A 129 -9.62 -14.15 3.07
C PRO A 129 -9.55 -12.99 2.07
N ASP A 130 -9.24 -11.77 2.54
CA ASP A 130 -9.14 -10.58 1.68
C ASP A 130 -8.01 -10.66 0.63
N TYR A 131 -7.03 -11.53 0.89
CA TYR A 131 -5.85 -11.75 0.04
C TYR A 131 -5.95 -13.03 -0.79
N GLY A 132 -6.92 -13.90 -0.48
CA GLY A 132 -7.03 -15.25 -1.03
C GLY A 132 -7.19 -15.27 -2.55
N GLU A 133 -7.90 -14.29 -3.10
CA GLU A 133 -8.24 -14.21 -4.53
C GLU A 133 -7.38 -13.21 -5.32
N LEU A 134 -6.34 -12.64 -4.69
CA LEU A 134 -5.43 -11.73 -5.38
C LEU A 134 -4.78 -12.40 -6.59
N THR A 135 -4.86 -11.73 -7.74
CA THR A 135 -4.23 -12.19 -8.98
C THR A 135 -2.71 -12.02 -8.90
N VAL A 136 -2.24 -10.92 -8.31
CA VAL A 136 -0.83 -10.65 -8.05
C VAL A 136 -0.39 -11.36 -6.78
N ARG A 137 0.64 -12.21 -6.89
CA ARG A 137 1.19 -12.99 -5.76
C ARG A 137 2.57 -12.52 -5.31
N SER A 138 3.15 -11.53 -5.96
CA SER A 138 4.44 -10.95 -5.60
C SER A 138 4.54 -9.48 -6.01
N GLY A 139 5.31 -8.68 -5.25
CA GLY A 139 5.45 -7.24 -5.45
C GLY A 139 5.13 -6.47 -4.18
N LEU A 140 4.88 -5.16 -4.26
CA LEU A 140 4.43 -4.39 -3.10
C LEU A 140 2.93 -4.64 -2.85
N ILE A 141 2.61 -5.33 -1.76
CA ILE A 141 1.25 -5.67 -1.36
C ILE A 141 0.93 -4.96 -0.05
N HIS A 142 -0.27 -4.38 0.05
CA HIS A 142 -0.73 -3.64 1.21
C HIS A 142 -0.96 -4.54 2.44
N LEU A 143 -0.48 -4.09 3.61
CA LEU A 143 -0.89 -4.60 4.93
C LEU A 143 -1.70 -3.55 5.69
N ASP A 144 -1.23 -2.30 5.69
CA ASP A 144 -1.91 -1.17 6.31
C ASP A 144 -1.71 0.15 5.52
N GLY A 145 -2.68 1.06 5.65
CA GLY A 145 -2.63 2.41 5.06
C GLY A 145 -3.43 2.61 3.77
N LEU A 146 -4.34 1.69 3.41
CA LEU A 146 -5.15 1.76 2.18
C LEU A 146 -5.81 3.13 1.98
N HIS A 147 -6.57 3.59 2.97
CA HIS A 147 -7.26 4.89 2.88
C HIS A 147 -6.29 6.07 2.88
N ARG A 148 -5.12 5.96 3.54
CA ARG A 148 -4.09 7.01 3.54
C ARG A 148 -3.49 7.16 2.15
N MET A 149 -3.07 6.06 1.53
CA MET A 149 -2.50 6.04 0.17
C MET A 149 -3.47 6.66 -0.84
N LEU A 150 -4.72 6.21 -0.85
CA LEU A 150 -5.74 6.75 -1.75
C LEU A 150 -6.02 8.23 -1.48
N ALA A 151 -6.17 8.63 -0.21
CA ALA A 151 -6.44 10.02 0.13
C ALA A 151 -5.28 10.96 -0.27
N TRP A 152 -4.03 10.52 -0.09
CA TRP A 152 -2.86 11.30 -0.49
C TRP A 152 -2.73 11.42 -2.01
N GLU A 153 -3.01 10.36 -2.77
CA GLU A 153 -3.01 10.39 -4.24
C GLU A 153 -4.16 11.26 -4.78
N LEU A 154 -5.37 11.10 -4.26
CA LEU A 154 -6.53 11.92 -4.65
C LEU A 154 -6.32 13.41 -4.29
N ALA A 155 -5.48 13.72 -3.30
CA ALA A 155 -5.08 15.06 -2.92
C ALA A 155 -3.90 15.63 -3.75
N GLY A 156 -3.24 14.81 -4.57
CA GLY A 156 -2.00 15.18 -5.26
C GLY A 156 -0.83 15.45 -4.32
N ARG A 157 -0.78 14.77 -3.16
CA ARG A 157 0.22 15.02 -2.12
C ARG A 157 1.41 14.06 -2.14
N LEU A 158 1.28 12.88 -2.76
CA LEU A 158 2.35 11.88 -2.74
C LEU A 158 3.67 12.45 -3.28
N PRO A 159 4.80 12.22 -2.60
CA PRO A 159 6.08 12.82 -2.98
C PRO A 159 6.67 12.15 -4.21
N GLU A 160 7.16 12.93 -5.17
CA GLU A 160 7.77 12.38 -6.39
C GLU A 160 9.08 11.60 -6.10
N ARG A 161 9.77 11.92 -5.00
CA ARG A 161 11.00 11.24 -4.57
C ARG A 161 10.73 10.28 -3.42
N ALA A 162 11.64 9.32 -3.22
CA ALA A 162 11.56 8.33 -2.14
C ALA A 162 11.82 8.99 -0.78
N VAL A 163 10.76 9.50 -0.14
CA VAL A 163 10.83 10.15 1.18
C VAL A 163 9.70 9.73 2.13
N LEU A 164 8.69 9.03 1.63
CA LEU A 164 7.62 8.51 2.48
C LEU A 164 8.12 7.26 3.20
N ASP A 165 8.14 7.27 4.52
CA ASP A 165 8.58 6.13 5.31
C ASP A 165 7.62 4.93 5.14
N GLY A 166 8.18 3.72 5.23
CA GLY A 166 7.41 2.49 5.27
C GLY A 166 8.20 1.32 5.86
N TYR A 167 7.46 0.26 6.13
CA TYR A 167 7.96 -1.04 6.56
C TYR A 167 7.55 -2.10 5.54
N LEU A 168 8.51 -2.90 5.11
CA LEU A 168 8.32 -3.98 4.14
C LEU A 168 8.78 -5.30 4.77
N VAL A 169 7.92 -6.32 4.75
CA VAL A 169 8.33 -7.69 5.05
C VAL A 169 8.54 -8.51 3.78
N GLY A 170 9.63 -9.26 3.76
CA GLY A 170 10.00 -10.18 2.69
C GLY A 170 11.27 -9.79 1.94
N ASP A 171 11.53 -10.41 0.78
CA ASP A 171 12.71 -10.12 -0.02
C ASP A 171 12.53 -8.82 -0.84
N PRO A 172 13.26 -7.73 -0.52
CA PRO A 172 13.09 -6.45 -1.21
C PRO A 172 13.42 -6.50 -2.71
N ARG A 173 14.14 -7.53 -3.18
CA ARG A 173 14.41 -7.75 -4.61
C ARG A 173 13.16 -8.20 -5.37
N VAL A 174 12.22 -8.85 -4.69
CA VAL A 174 10.92 -9.25 -5.26
C VAL A 174 10.01 -8.03 -5.44
N ALA A 175 10.10 -7.06 -4.53
CA ALA A 175 9.33 -5.82 -4.59
C ALA A 175 9.74 -4.88 -5.74
N ALA A 176 10.98 -4.96 -6.22
CA ALA A 176 11.53 -4.05 -7.23
C ALA A 176 11.00 -4.29 -8.67
N GLY A 177 10.21 -5.34 -8.91
CA GLY A 177 9.84 -5.77 -10.26
C GLY A 177 11.09 -6.15 -11.10
N PRO A 178 10.92 -6.55 -12.37
CA PRO A 178 12.07 -6.81 -13.22
C PRO A 178 12.86 -5.51 -13.43
N VAL A 179 14.14 -5.51 -13.05
CA VAL A 179 15.08 -4.46 -13.42
C VAL A 179 15.01 -4.32 -14.95
N ARG A 180 14.49 -3.21 -15.46
CA ARG A 180 14.73 -2.82 -16.86
C ARG A 180 16.22 -2.54 -16.98
N THR A 181 16.99 -3.56 -17.32
CA THR A 181 18.38 -3.37 -17.73
C THR A 181 18.35 -2.48 -18.97
N GLY A 182 18.77 -1.23 -18.78
CA GLY A 182 18.92 -0.28 -19.86
C GLY A 182 19.86 -0.88 -20.90
N ARG A 183 19.34 -1.10 -22.11
CA ARG A 183 20.16 -1.47 -23.26
C ARG A 183 21.03 -0.26 -23.59
N THR A 184 22.24 -0.19 -23.04
CA THR A 184 23.30 0.68 -23.56
C THR A 184 23.73 0.13 -24.91
N GLY A 185 22.94 0.41 -25.94
CA GLY A 185 23.34 0.24 -27.33
C GLY A 185 24.33 1.34 -27.67
N ARG A 186 25.61 1.09 -27.38
CA ARG A 186 26.71 1.87 -27.93
C ARG A 186 26.86 1.41 -29.38
N THR A 187 26.36 2.19 -30.33
CA THR A 187 26.70 2.03 -31.75
C THR A 187 28.16 2.43 -31.90
N GLY A 188 29.05 1.43 -31.83
CA GLY A 188 30.40 1.53 -32.33
C GLY A 188 30.35 1.40 -33.84
N ASP A 189 30.69 2.50 -34.48
CA ASP A 189 31.05 2.62 -35.88
C ASP A 189 32.39 1.91 -36.07
N GLU A 190 32.47 0.91 -36.95
CA GLU A 190 33.72 0.39 -37.51
C GLU A 190 33.39 -0.59 -38.65
N SER A 191 33.52 -0.13 -39.89
CA SER A 191 34.00 -0.93 -41.03
C SER A 191 34.41 0.00 -42.17
N ALA A 192 35.73 0.03 -42.37
CA ALA A 192 36.50 0.04 -43.62
C ALA A 192 35.85 0.55 -44.92
#